data_AF-A0A1T4QKN4-F1
#
_entry.id   AF-A0A1T4QKN4-F1
#
_cell.length_a   1.000
_cell.length_b   1.000
_cell.length_c   1.000
_cell.angle_alpha   90.00
_cell.angle_beta   90.00
_cell.angle_gamma   90.00
#
_symmetry.space_group_name_H-M   'P 1'
#
loop_
_entity.id
_entity.type
_entity.pdbx_description
1 polymer ?
#
loop_
_entity_poly.entity_id
_entity_poly.type
_entity_poly.pdbx_seq_one_letter_code
_entity_poly.pdbx_strand_id
1 'polypeptide(L)' 'MDYLNNTPKSRKNKHLNAYERGQIALLHSEGMSAYAIAKRLGRASNTIRNELKRGTVSQIKGN' A
#
# COMPACT_ATOMS: atom_id res chain seq x y z
N MET A 1 3.62 -3.83 -23.22
CA MET A 1 3.80 -2.38 -23.03
C MET A 1 3.33 -2.04 -21.63
N ASP A 2 4.26 -1.93 -20.68
CA ASP A 2 3.95 -1.53 -19.30
C ASP A 2 3.62 -0.04 -19.26
N TYR A 3 2.33 0.28 -19.32
CA TYR A 3 1.88 1.66 -19.16
C TYR A 3 2.17 2.08 -17.72
N LEU A 4 3.19 2.92 -17.53
CA LEU A 4 3.49 3.55 -16.25
C LEU A 4 2.35 4.50 -15.90
N ASN A 5 1.30 3.96 -15.25
CA ASN A 5 0.13 4.68 -14.77
C ASN A 5 0.45 5.55 -13.53
N ASN A 6 1.63 6.19 -13.52
CA ASN A 6 2.06 7.09 -12.48
C ASN A 6 1.52 8.51 -12.74
N THR A 7 0.19 8.64 -12.79
CA THR A 7 -0.45 9.95 -12.79
C THR A 7 -0.23 10.62 -11.43
N PRO A 8 0.38 11.82 -11.35
CA PRO A 8 0.70 12.49 -10.09
C PRO A 8 -0.54 13.06 -9.37
N LYS A 9 -1.70 13.06 -10.04
CA LYS A 9 -2.97 13.48 -9.42
C LYS A 9 -3.50 12.38 -8.50
N SER A 10 -3.54 12.69 -7.21
CA SER A 10 -4.27 11.89 -6.22
C SER A 10 -5.76 11.86 -6.60
N ARG A 11 -6.27 10.66 -6.86
CA ARG A 11 -7.69 10.40 -7.17
C ARG A 11 -8.24 9.43 -6.14
N LYS A 12 -9.52 9.62 -5.78
CA LYS A 12 -10.26 8.65 -4.96
C LYS A 12 -10.25 7.28 -5.68
N ASN A 13 -10.25 6.20 -4.90
CA ASN A 13 -10.24 4.81 -5.38
C ASN A 13 -9.00 4.37 -6.18
N LYS A 14 -7.89 5.12 -6.13
CA LYS A 14 -6.62 4.66 -6.75
C LYS A 14 -5.99 3.55 -5.92
N HIS A 15 -5.76 2.39 -6.54
CA HIS A 15 -5.04 1.26 -5.92
C HIS A 15 -3.59 1.62 -5.55
N LEU A 16 -3.06 0.91 -4.56
CA LEU A 16 -1.65 1.03 -4.18
C LEU A 16 -0.77 0.46 -5.29
N ASN A 17 0.18 1.28 -5.76
CA ASN A 17 1.21 0.80 -6.69
C ASN A 17 2.31 0.02 -5.95
N ALA A 18 3.21 -0.63 -6.69
CA ALA A 18 4.29 -1.44 -6.10
C ALA A 18 5.22 -0.62 -5.19
N TYR A 19 5.50 0.64 -5.55
CA TYR A 19 6.35 1.54 -4.78
C TYR A 19 5.72 1.94 -3.43
N GLU A 20 4.42 2.23 -3.42
CA GLU A 20 3.65 2.52 -2.21
C GLU A 20 3.58 1.27 -1.31
N ARG A 21 3.42 0.08 -1.89
CA ARG A 21 3.45 -1.17 -1.12
C ARG A 21 4.82 -1.41 -0.48
N GLY A 22 5.90 -1.15 -1.20
CA GLY A 22 7.27 -1.19 -0.67
C GLY A 22 7.48 -0.22 0.49
N GLN A 23 7.01 1.03 0.35
CA GLN A 23 7.06 2.02 1.44
C GLN A 23 6.26 1.57 2.66
N ILE A 24 5.07 1.00 2.48
CA ILE A 24 4.26 0.49 3.59
C ILE A 24 4.99 -0.61 4.34
N ALA A 25 5.59 -1.57 3.62
CA ALA A 25 6.33 -2.67 4.21
C ALA A 25 7.56 -2.17 5.00
N LEU A 26 8.33 -1.24 4.43
CA LEU A 26 9.50 -0.63 5.08
C LEU A 26 9.10 0.09 6.36
N LEU A 27 8.13 1.03 6.28
CA LEU A 27 7.71 1.81 7.44
C LEU A 27 7.12 0.93 8.55
N HIS A 28 6.42 -0.15 8.17
CA HIS A 28 5.91 -1.11 9.15
C HIS A 28 7.04 -1.91 9.81
N SER A 29 8.10 -2.25 9.06
CA SER A 29 9.29 -2.90 9.62
C SER A 29 10.06 -2.00 10.59
N GLU A 30 9.98 -0.68 10.41
CA GLU A 30 10.49 0.33 11.36
C GLU A 30 9.63 0.48 12.63
N GLY A 31 8.54 -0.29 12.75
CA GLY A 31 7.66 -0.27 13.92
C GLY A 31 6.59 0.83 13.91
N MET A 32 6.39 1.53 12.80
CA MET A 32 5.31 2.52 12.70
C MET A 32 3.93 1.85 12.67
N SER A 33 2.98 2.48 13.36
CA SER A 33 1.57 2.05 13.30
C SER A 33 0.97 2.31 11.92
N ALA A 34 -0.01 1.48 11.53
CA ALA A 34 -0.73 1.65 10.26
C ALA A 34 -1.37 3.05 10.11
N TYR A 35 -1.74 3.69 11.21
CA TYR A 35 -2.26 5.05 11.22
C TYR A 35 -1.18 6.10 10.92
N ALA A 36 0.02 5.98 11.52
CA ALA A 36 1.14 6.87 11.24
C ALA A 36 1.58 6.76 9.76
N ILE A 37 1.65 5.54 9.24
CA ILE A 37 1.95 5.27 7.83
C ILE A 37 0.90 5.91 6.92
N ALA A 38 -0.38 5.75 7.25
CA ALA A 38 -1.48 6.34 6.49
C ALA A 38 -1.39 7.88 6.41
N LYS A 39 -1.08 8.54 7.53
CA LYS A 39 -0.88 9.99 7.58
C LYS A 39 0.32 10.42 6.73
N ARG A 40 1.43 9.69 6.81
CA ARG A 40 2.65 9.98 6.03
C ARG A 40 2.45 9.83 4.52
N LEU A 41 1.73 8.78 4.09
CA LEU A 41 1.47 8.48 2.68
C LEU A 41 0.21 9.16 2.11
N GLY A 42 -0.55 9.87 2.93
CA GLY A 42 -1.83 10.47 2.52
C GLY A 42 -2.89 9.43 2.11
N ARG A 43 -2.86 8.25 2.72
CA ARG A 43 -3.78 7.13 2.44
C ARG A 43 -4.73 6.88 3.61
N ALA A 44 -5.83 6.16 3.35
CA ALA A 44 -6.72 5.75 4.42
C ALA A 44 -6.06 4.66 5.29
N SER A 45 -6.21 4.72 6.61
CA SER A 45 -5.66 3.73 7.55
C SER A 45 -6.17 2.30 7.29
N ASN A 46 -7.42 2.16 6.83
CA ASN A 46 -7.98 0.88 6.40
C ASN A 46 -7.22 0.28 5.21
N THR A 47 -6.80 1.12 4.26
CA THR A 47 -6.01 0.66 3.10
C THR A 47 -4.67 0.08 3.55
N ILE A 48 -3.99 0.74 4.49
CA ILE A 48 -2.72 0.27 5.04
C ILE A 48 -2.91 -1.04 5.82
N ARG A 49 -3.93 -1.12 6.70
CA ARG A 49 -4.24 -2.34 7.45
C ARG A 49 -4.52 -3.54 6.53
N ASN A 50 -5.31 -3.32 5.48
CA ASN A 50 -5.62 -4.35 4.50
C ASN A 50 -4.37 -4.78 3.74
N GLU A 51 -3.45 -3.86 3.46
CA GLU A 51 -2.19 -4.18 2.81
C GLU A 51 -1.27 -5.03 3.69
N LEU A 52 -1.09 -4.62 4.94
CA LEU A 52 -0.30 -5.38 5.91
C LEU A 52 -0.89 -6.78 6.11
N LYS A 53 -2.22 -6.88 6.22
CA LYS A 53 -2.92 -8.18 6.31
C LYS A 53 -2.71 -9.03 5.06
N ARG A 54 -2.69 -8.45 3.85
CA ARG A 54 -2.38 -9.19 2.62
C ARG A 54 -0.92 -9.65 2.58
N GLY A 55 0.01 -8.82 3.05
CA GLY A 55 1.44 -9.14 3.11
C GLY A 55 1.76 -10.28 4.09
N THR A 56 0.95 -10.47 5.14
CA THR A 56 1.10 -11.57 6.11
C THR A 56 0.30 -12.82 5.75
N VAL A 57 -0.65 -12.74 4.82
CA VAL A 57 -1.53 -13.84 4.43
C VAL A 57 -1.05 -14.47 3.13
N SER A 58 -0.86 -15.79 3.13
CA SER A 58 -0.57 -16.57 1.92
C SER A 58 -1.68 -16.37 0.88
N GLN A 59 -1.36 -15.76 -0.26
CA GLN A 59 -2.31 -15.53 -1.34
C GLN A 59 -2.46 -16.82 -2.16
N ILE A 60 -3.69 -17.29 -2.35
CA ILE A 60 -3.96 -18.39 -3.30
C ILE A 60 -3.66 -17.86 -4.70
N LYS A 61 -2.63 -18.40 -5.37
CA LYS A 61 -2.38 -18.13 -6.78
C LYS A 61 -3.43 -18.90 -7.58
N GLY A 62 -4.38 -18.17 -8.18
CA GLY A 62 -5.31 -18.77 -9.14
C GLY A 62 -4.52 -19.30 -10.33
N ASN A 63 -4.74 -20.58 -10.66
CA ASN A 63 -4.13 -21.30 -11.78
C ASN A 63 -4.85 -20.95 -13.09
#